data_AF-A0A4P9XHF7-F1
#
_entry.id   AF-A0A4P9XHF7-F1
#
_cell.length_a   1.000
_cell.length_b   1.000
_cell.length_c   1.000
_cell.angle_alpha   90.00
_cell.angle_beta   90.00
_cell.angle_gamma   90.00
#
_symmetry.space_group_name_H-M   'P 1'
#
loop_
_entity.id
_entity.type
_entity.pdbx_description
1 polymer ?
#
loop_
_entity_poly.entity_id
_entity_poly.type
_entity_poly.pdbx_seq_one_letter_code
_entity_poly.pdbx_strand_id
1 'polypeptide(L)'
;KLGSSVRALDQLVEVFVRGSNRAYNKKADYHFLASVFADVTQIPDGRSFFLEKSPVDGMLALSKLMCFTEHPAIVRRGGVISTIKNCCFDTESHMILLSDELGLLPYVLLPLCGAEEFDEDDMEGMPDDLQLLPDDKVREIDERLRRTLLEALVLLTTTRSGRDMMRQRKVYPIVRNMHLAEQSEDVKEVAERVVQMLMRDEMDHAGAVAPAGAPDTNDDEETRIVEV
;
A
#
# COMPACT_ATOMS: atom_id res chain seq x y z
N LYS A 1 -31.68 -2.38 5.15
CA LYS A 1 -31.48 -1.31 4.15
C LYS A 1 -29.99 -0.95 4.15
N LEU A 2 -29.41 -0.74 2.97
CA LEU A 2 -28.10 -0.09 2.83
C LEU A 2 -28.25 1.40 3.18
N GLY A 3 -27.14 2.08 3.39
CA GLY A 3 -27.03 3.48 3.77
C GLY A 3 -27.65 4.44 2.74
N SER A 4 -27.67 5.72 3.11
CA SER A 4 -28.33 6.79 2.35
C SER A 4 -27.50 7.34 1.19
N SER A 5 -26.34 6.74 0.87
CA SER A 5 -25.52 7.24 -0.24
C SER A 5 -26.24 7.11 -1.57
N VAL A 6 -26.14 8.15 -2.39
CA VAL A 6 -26.57 8.15 -3.80
C VAL A 6 -25.54 7.51 -4.73
N ARG A 7 -24.28 7.33 -4.28
CA ARG A 7 -23.23 6.72 -5.10
C ARG A 7 -23.35 5.19 -5.02
N ALA A 8 -23.50 4.53 -6.17
CA ALA A 8 -23.60 3.07 -6.22
C ALA A 8 -22.37 2.37 -5.60
N LEU A 9 -21.17 2.93 -5.79
CA LEU A 9 -19.94 2.34 -5.26
C LEU A 9 -19.88 2.35 -3.72
N ASP A 10 -20.45 3.37 -3.06
CA ASP A 10 -20.59 3.36 -1.59
C ASP A 10 -21.48 2.20 -1.13
N GLN A 11 -22.58 1.95 -1.83
CA GLN A 11 -23.50 0.87 -1.51
C GLN A 11 -22.85 -0.51 -1.73
N LEU A 12 -21.99 -0.63 -2.76
CA LEU A 12 -21.20 -1.83 -3.01
C LEU A 12 -20.15 -2.07 -1.91
N VAL A 13 -19.44 -1.03 -1.47
CA VAL A 13 -18.52 -1.14 -0.33
C VAL A 13 -19.27 -1.55 0.94
N GLU A 14 -20.42 -0.94 1.21
CA GLU A 14 -21.21 -1.27 2.39
C GLU A 14 -21.72 -2.71 2.36
N VAL A 15 -22.27 -3.18 1.24
CA VAL A 15 -22.74 -4.57 1.14
C VAL A 15 -21.59 -5.56 1.18
N PHE A 16 -20.41 -5.20 0.67
CA PHE A 16 -19.22 -6.01 0.80
C PHE A 16 -18.82 -6.20 2.26
N VAL A 17 -18.80 -5.13 3.06
CA VAL A 17 -18.44 -5.16 4.48
C VAL A 17 -19.48 -5.95 5.28
N ARG A 18 -20.76 -5.56 5.16
CA ARG A 18 -21.88 -6.16 5.91
C ARG A 18 -22.27 -7.55 5.41
N GLY A 19 -21.90 -7.89 4.19
CA GLY A 19 -22.23 -9.14 3.52
C GLY A 19 -21.35 -10.31 3.93
N SER A 20 -20.22 -10.04 4.60
CA SER A 20 -19.35 -11.09 5.14
C SER A 20 -20.14 -12.09 5.98
N ASN A 21 -19.79 -13.37 5.88
CA ASN A 21 -20.45 -14.47 6.58
C ASN A 21 -21.97 -14.50 6.38
N ARG A 22 -22.46 -14.01 5.23
CA ARG A 22 -23.89 -13.94 4.88
C ARG A 22 -24.71 -13.19 5.94
N ALA A 23 -24.10 -12.22 6.62
CA ALA A 23 -24.74 -11.47 7.69
C ALA A 23 -25.84 -10.54 7.15
N TYR A 24 -25.61 -9.89 6.00
CA TYR A 24 -26.62 -9.05 5.34
C TYR A 24 -27.66 -9.86 4.52
N ASN A 25 -27.22 -10.86 3.75
CA ASN A 25 -28.08 -11.68 2.90
C ASN A 25 -27.70 -13.16 3.07
N LYS A 26 -28.65 -13.98 3.52
CA LYS A 26 -28.42 -15.42 3.75
C LYS A 26 -28.05 -16.21 2.49
N LYS A 27 -28.23 -15.65 1.30
CA LYS A 27 -27.92 -16.26 0.00
C LYS A 27 -26.61 -15.76 -0.64
N ALA A 28 -25.94 -14.76 -0.06
CA ALA A 28 -24.77 -14.14 -0.68
C ALA A 28 -23.74 -13.66 0.34
N ASP A 29 -22.46 -13.87 0.05
CA ASP A 29 -21.30 -13.44 0.85
C ASP A 29 -20.50 -12.29 0.19
N TYR A 30 -20.83 -11.95 -1.05
CA TYR A 30 -20.31 -10.81 -1.81
C TYR A 30 -18.79 -10.82 -2.02
N HIS A 31 -18.14 -11.99 -1.97
CA HIS A 31 -16.68 -12.08 -2.09
C HIS A 31 -16.11 -11.47 -3.37
N PHE A 32 -16.79 -11.66 -4.51
CA PHE A 32 -16.35 -11.16 -5.82
C PHE A 32 -16.41 -9.64 -5.98
N LEU A 33 -17.06 -8.89 -5.08
CA LEU A 33 -16.94 -7.43 -5.09
C LEU A 33 -15.50 -6.98 -4.83
N ALA A 34 -14.68 -7.79 -4.16
CA ALA A 34 -13.26 -7.50 -4.00
C ALA A 34 -12.54 -7.38 -5.35
N SER A 35 -12.88 -8.23 -6.33
CA SER A 35 -12.33 -8.13 -7.69
C SER A 35 -12.81 -6.87 -8.41
N VAL A 36 -14.08 -6.49 -8.22
CA VAL A 36 -14.62 -5.24 -8.78
C VAL A 36 -13.84 -4.03 -8.24
N PHE A 37 -13.55 -3.99 -6.94
CA PHE A 37 -12.77 -2.90 -6.35
C PHE A 37 -11.32 -2.88 -6.84
N ALA A 38 -10.72 -4.06 -7.01
CA ALA A 38 -9.40 -4.18 -7.61
C ALA A 38 -9.38 -3.62 -9.04
N ASP A 39 -10.38 -3.92 -9.86
CA ASP A 39 -10.46 -3.40 -11.23
C ASP A 39 -10.74 -1.89 -11.27
N VAL A 40 -11.67 -1.40 -10.45
CA VAL A 40 -11.98 0.04 -10.35
C VAL A 40 -10.74 0.84 -9.97
N THR A 41 -9.93 0.36 -9.03
CA THR A 41 -8.73 1.08 -8.56
C THR A 41 -7.56 1.07 -9.54
N GLN A 42 -7.66 0.38 -10.68
CA GLN A 42 -6.62 0.46 -11.72
C GLN A 42 -6.55 1.87 -12.35
N ILE A 43 -7.65 2.61 -12.38
CA ILE A 43 -7.71 3.97 -12.92
C ILE A 43 -7.62 5.04 -11.81
N PRO A 44 -7.09 6.25 -12.11
CA PRO A 44 -6.95 7.33 -11.12
C PRO A 44 -8.23 7.67 -10.36
N ASP A 45 -9.34 7.92 -11.06
CA ASP A 45 -10.62 8.29 -10.45
C ASP A 45 -11.13 7.21 -9.48
N GLY A 46 -10.87 5.95 -9.80
CA GLY A 46 -11.21 4.82 -8.93
C GLY A 46 -10.37 4.85 -7.65
N ARG A 47 -9.07 5.12 -7.73
CA ARG A 47 -8.23 5.29 -6.53
C ARG A 47 -8.69 6.47 -5.69
N SER A 48 -8.99 7.61 -6.31
CA SER A 48 -9.50 8.80 -5.62
C SER A 48 -10.75 8.47 -4.80
N PHE A 49 -11.70 7.71 -5.35
CA PHE A 49 -12.88 7.27 -4.58
C PHE A 49 -12.50 6.52 -3.29
N PHE A 50 -11.48 5.66 -3.33
CA PHE A 50 -11.05 4.88 -2.16
C PHE A 50 -10.23 5.71 -1.15
N LEU A 51 -9.65 6.82 -1.58
CA LEU A 51 -8.75 7.70 -0.83
C LEU A 51 -9.39 9.01 -0.39
N GLU A 52 -10.64 9.27 -0.78
CA GLU A 52 -11.44 10.41 -0.34
C GLU A 52 -12.39 10.06 0.81
N LYS A 53 -12.60 11.03 1.72
CA LYS A 53 -13.56 10.87 2.83
C LYS A 53 -14.98 10.85 2.27
N SER A 54 -15.74 9.81 2.61
CA SER A 54 -17.14 9.71 2.21
C SER A 54 -17.97 10.82 2.85
N PRO A 55 -18.90 11.44 2.11
CA PRO A 55 -19.82 12.44 2.69
C PRO A 55 -20.83 11.83 3.66
N VAL A 56 -20.94 10.50 3.73
CA VAL A 56 -21.92 9.80 4.58
C VAL A 56 -21.41 9.64 6.01
N ASP A 57 -20.16 9.19 6.17
CA ASP A 57 -19.58 8.84 7.46
C ASP A 57 -18.19 9.44 7.71
N GLY A 58 -17.68 10.25 6.78
CA GLY A 58 -16.36 10.89 6.89
C GLY A 58 -15.18 9.92 6.78
N MET A 59 -15.43 8.63 6.51
CA MET A 59 -14.38 7.62 6.42
C MET A 59 -13.90 7.43 4.98
N LEU A 60 -12.62 7.10 4.82
CA LEU A 60 -12.07 6.60 3.57
C LEU A 60 -12.73 5.26 3.23
N ALA A 61 -13.07 5.01 1.96
CA ALA A 61 -13.61 3.70 1.60
C ALA A 61 -12.56 2.60 1.78
N LEU A 62 -11.27 2.88 1.56
CA LEU A 62 -10.18 1.93 1.76
C LEU A 62 -10.08 1.39 3.20
N SER A 63 -10.33 2.22 4.22
CA SER A 63 -10.25 1.80 5.62
C SER A 63 -11.28 0.72 5.98
N LYS A 64 -12.38 0.65 5.23
CA LYS A 64 -13.44 -0.35 5.41
C LYS A 64 -13.06 -1.71 4.80
N LEU A 65 -12.07 -1.74 3.91
CA LEU A 65 -11.65 -2.96 3.20
C LEU A 65 -10.46 -3.63 3.87
N MET A 66 -9.52 -2.86 4.44
CA MET A 66 -8.21 -3.36 4.86
C MET A 66 -8.26 -4.48 5.90
N CYS A 67 -9.30 -4.56 6.73
CA CYS A 67 -9.48 -5.66 7.69
C CYS A 67 -9.71 -7.04 7.06
N PHE A 68 -9.87 -7.12 5.74
CA PHE A 68 -10.07 -8.37 5.02
C PHE A 68 -8.79 -8.91 4.36
N THR A 69 -7.61 -8.36 4.63
CA THR A 69 -6.33 -8.88 4.10
C THR A 69 -6.01 -10.29 4.59
N GLU A 70 -6.51 -10.70 5.76
CA GLU A 70 -6.40 -12.07 6.29
C GLU A 70 -7.71 -12.88 6.17
N HIS A 71 -8.63 -12.48 5.31
CA HIS A 71 -9.92 -13.16 5.20
C HIS A 71 -9.78 -14.59 4.63
N PRO A 72 -10.48 -15.62 5.16
CA PRO A 72 -10.34 -17.02 4.72
C PRO A 72 -10.62 -17.26 3.24
N ALA A 73 -11.55 -16.50 2.65
CA ALA A 73 -11.84 -16.56 1.22
C ALA A 73 -10.77 -15.83 0.38
N ILE A 74 -10.03 -16.58 -0.43
CA ILE A 74 -8.90 -16.08 -1.26
C ILE A 74 -9.31 -14.96 -2.21
N VAL A 75 -10.47 -15.08 -2.86
CA VAL A 75 -10.99 -14.05 -3.77
C VAL A 75 -11.19 -12.72 -3.03
N ARG A 76 -11.63 -12.79 -1.77
CA ARG A 76 -11.90 -11.60 -0.97
C ARG A 76 -10.62 -10.91 -0.53
N ARG A 77 -9.70 -11.66 0.11
CA ARG A 77 -8.43 -11.09 0.55
C ARG A 77 -7.57 -10.65 -0.62
N GLY A 78 -7.52 -11.43 -1.70
CA GLY A 78 -6.75 -11.11 -2.90
C GLY A 78 -7.22 -9.83 -3.57
N GLY A 79 -8.53 -9.65 -3.78
CA GLY A 79 -9.05 -8.41 -4.34
C GLY A 79 -8.82 -7.19 -3.44
N VAL A 80 -8.89 -7.35 -2.12
CA VAL A 80 -8.56 -6.28 -1.15
C VAL A 80 -7.07 -5.92 -1.21
N ILE A 81 -6.18 -6.91 -1.21
CA ILE A 81 -4.73 -6.72 -1.33
C ILE A 81 -4.40 -6.00 -2.66
N SER A 82 -5.02 -6.40 -3.77
CA SER A 82 -4.87 -5.70 -5.05
C SER A 82 -5.41 -4.27 -5.02
N THR A 83 -6.55 -4.04 -4.36
CA THR A 83 -7.11 -2.68 -4.17
C THR A 83 -6.14 -1.79 -3.40
N ILE A 84 -5.54 -2.31 -2.31
CA ILE A 84 -4.53 -1.59 -1.52
C ILE A 84 -3.32 -1.25 -2.39
N LYS A 85 -2.72 -2.23 -3.07
CA LYS A 85 -1.58 -2.00 -3.98
C LYS A 85 -1.91 -0.95 -5.02
N ASN A 86 -3.10 -1.03 -5.62
CA ASN A 86 -3.52 -0.07 -6.62
C ASN A 86 -3.57 1.35 -6.05
N CYS A 87 -4.16 1.55 -4.89
CA CYS A 87 -4.15 2.84 -4.19
C CYS A 87 -2.72 3.36 -3.91
N CYS A 88 -1.75 2.48 -3.63
CA CYS A 88 -0.35 2.88 -3.41
C CYS A 88 0.36 3.47 -4.65
N PHE A 89 -0.19 3.32 -5.87
CA PHE A 89 0.36 4.01 -7.05
C PHE A 89 0.18 5.53 -7.00
N ASP A 90 -0.78 6.04 -6.21
CA ASP A 90 -0.95 7.47 -6.01
C ASP A 90 0.05 7.99 -4.96
N THR A 91 1.19 8.51 -5.45
CA THR A 91 2.27 9.00 -4.60
C THR A 91 1.90 10.22 -3.77
N GLU A 92 0.95 11.05 -4.23
CA GLU A 92 0.49 12.23 -3.49
C GLU A 92 -0.29 11.81 -2.25
N SER A 93 -0.94 10.65 -2.31
CA SER A 93 -1.71 10.06 -1.23
C SER A 93 -0.88 9.24 -0.23
N HIS A 94 0.44 9.11 -0.39
CA HIS A 94 1.28 8.30 0.52
C HIS A 94 1.23 8.77 1.98
N MET A 95 1.16 10.08 2.21
CA MET A 95 1.02 10.64 3.56
C MET A 95 -0.28 10.20 4.23
N ILE A 96 -1.38 10.11 3.46
CA ILE A 96 -2.68 9.63 3.96
C ILE A 96 -2.60 8.11 4.16
N LEU A 97 -2.03 7.38 3.20
CA LEU A 97 -1.90 5.93 3.24
C LEU A 97 -1.10 5.44 4.45
N LEU A 98 -0.05 6.17 4.83
CA LEU A 98 0.81 5.86 5.97
C LEU A 98 0.39 6.57 7.25
N SER A 99 -0.68 7.37 7.23
CA SER A 99 -1.16 8.09 8.41
C SER A 99 -1.71 7.15 9.48
N ASP A 100 -1.63 7.59 10.73
CA ASP A 100 -2.24 6.89 11.86
C ASP A 100 -3.77 6.90 11.80
N GLU A 101 -4.37 7.88 11.10
CA GLU A 101 -5.82 7.94 10.88
C GLU A 101 -6.30 6.76 10.02
N LEU A 102 -5.55 6.42 8.96
CA LEU A 102 -5.89 5.24 8.15
C LEU A 102 -5.41 3.95 8.80
N GLY A 103 -4.19 3.94 9.35
CA GLY A 103 -3.61 2.76 10.00
C GLY A 103 -3.41 1.59 9.03
N LEU A 104 -2.96 1.84 7.79
CA LEU A 104 -2.86 0.81 6.75
C LEU A 104 -1.76 -0.24 7.03
N LEU A 105 -0.61 0.20 7.54
CA LEU A 105 0.59 -0.64 7.65
C LEU A 105 0.34 -1.97 8.38
N PRO A 106 -0.32 -2.01 9.56
CA PRO A 106 -0.67 -3.27 10.22
C PRO A 106 -1.35 -4.28 9.30
N TYR A 107 -2.31 -3.84 8.47
CA TYR A 107 -3.06 -4.73 7.59
C TYR A 107 -2.27 -5.24 6.38
N VAL A 108 -1.21 -4.53 5.99
CA VAL A 108 -0.28 -4.95 4.93
C VAL A 108 0.82 -5.86 5.50
N LEU A 109 1.27 -5.59 6.72
CA LEU A 109 2.40 -6.28 7.34
C LEU A 109 1.99 -7.57 8.04
N LEU A 110 0.83 -7.60 8.71
CA LEU A 110 0.36 -8.78 9.45
C LEU A 110 0.30 -10.06 8.60
N PRO A 111 -0.17 -10.06 7.34
CA PRO A 111 -0.14 -11.26 6.50
C PRO A 111 1.29 -11.70 6.11
N LEU A 112 2.29 -10.84 6.25
CA LEU A 112 3.71 -11.16 6.00
C LEU A 112 4.41 -11.73 7.24
N CYS A 113 3.80 -11.61 8.43
CA CYS A 113 4.33 -12.14 9.68
C CYS A 113 4.00 -13.62 9.87
N GLY A 114 4.94 -14.38 10.44
CA GLY A 114 4.70 -15.69 11.05
C GLY A 114 4.72 -15.59 12.58
N ALA A 115 4.93 -16.72 13.24
CA ALA A 115 5.04 -16.83 14.70
C ALA A 115 6.43 -16.46 15.24
N GLU A 116 7.29 -15.80 14.46
CA GLU A 116 8.59 -15.35 14.95
C GLU A 116 8.46 -14.21 15.94
N GLU A 117 9.27 -14.26 17.00
CA GLU A 117 9.39 -13.19 17.97
C GLU A 117 10.31 -12.08 17.45
N PHE A 118 10.03 -10.84 17.86
CA PHE A 118 10.89 -9.68 17.67
C PHE A 118 11.65 -9.40 18.97
N ASP A 119 12.89 -8.93 18.85
CA ASP A 119 13.62 -8.44 20.03
C ASP A 119 13.09 -7.07 20.50
N GLU A 120 13.48 -6.65 21.70
CA GLU A 120 12.97 -5.41 22.31
C GLU A 120 13.28 -4.17 21.46
N ASP A 121 14.44 -4.14 20.80
CA ASP A 121 14.88 -3.03 19.95
C ASP A 121 14.06 -2.95 18.64
N ASP A 122 13.69 -4.09 18.06
CA ASP A 122 12.84 -4.17 16.87
C ASP A 122 11.36 -3.89 17.21
N MET A 123 10.91 -4.23 18.42
CA MET A 123 9.55 -3.91 18.89
C MET A 123 9.35 -2.41 19.14
N GLU A 124 10.37 -1.66 19.56
CA GLU A 124 10.26 -0.23 19.83
C GLU A 124 9.91 0.57 18.56
N GLY A 125 8.65 0.99 18.42
CA GLY A 125 8.14 1.74 17.26
C GLY A 125 7.39 0.89 16.23
N MET A 126 7.42 -0.44 16.37
CA MET A 126 6.56 -1.34 15.61
C MET A 126 5.09 -1.14 16.02
N PRO A 127 4.12 -1.20 15.09
CA PRO A 127 2.70 -1.19 15.45
C PRO A 127 2.34 -2.29 16.47
N ASP A 128 1.56 -1.95 17.49
CA ASP A 128 1.21 -2.85 18.60
C ASP A 128 0.59 -4.18 18.12
N ASP A 129 -0.23 -4.12 17.06
CA ASP A 129 -0.86 -5.30 16.43
C ASP A 129 0.14 -6.32 15.88
N LEU A 130 1.43 -5.98 15.76
CA LEU A 130 2.49 -6.79 15.16
C LEU A 130 3.55 -7.28 16.16
N GLN A 131 3.59 -6.75 17.38
CA GLN A 131 4.66 -7.04 18.34
C GLN A 131 4.56 -8.44 18.96
N LEU A 132 3.37 -8.81 19.46
CA LEU A 132 3.14 -10.05 20.20
C LEU A 132 2.10 -10.93 19.49
N LEU A 133 2.55 -11.56 18.40
CA LEU A 133 1.72 -12.45 17.61
C LEU A 133 1.58 -13.81 18.29
N PRO A 134 0.43 -14.50 18.11
CA PRO A 134 0.24 -15.82 18.70
C PRO A 134 1.09 -16.89 18.00
N ASP A 135 1.42 -17.98 18.70
CA ASP A 135 2.24 -19.09 18.19
C ASP A 135 1.64 -19.79 16.96
N ASP A 136 0.32 -19.66 16.75
CA ASP A 136 -0.38 -20.21 15.59
C ASP A 136 -0.47 -19.23 14.41
N LYS A 137 0.21 -18.07 14.49
CA LYS A 137 0.26 -17.10 13.40
C LYS A 137 0.97 -17.70 12.19
N VAL A 138 0.23 -17.82 11.10
CA VAL A 138 0.75 -18.26 9.80
C VAL A 138 0.83 -17.08 8.84
N ARG A 139 1.91 -17.03 8.04
CA ARG A 139 2.02 -16.11 6.89
C ARG A 139 0.94 -16.40 5.86
N GLU A 140 0.62 -15.42 5.04
CA GLU A 140 -0.19 -15.64 3.84
C GLU A 140 0.41 -16.78 3.02
N ILE A 141 -0.41 -17.80 2.73
CA ILE A 141 0.04 -19.04 2.09
C ILE A 141 0.22 -18.87 0.58
N ASP A 142 -0.51 -17.95 -0.04
CA ASP A 142 -0.44 -17.68 -1.47
C ASP A 142 0.74 -16.75 -1.80
N GLU A 143 1.70 -17.28 -2.56
CA GLU A 143 2.91 -16.56 -2.97
C GLU A 143 2.61 -15.25 -3.71
N ARG A 144 1.53 -15.21 -4.52
CA ARG A 144 1.17 -14.04 -5.31
C ARG A 144 0.61 -12.96 -4.42
N LEU A 145 -0.13 -13.33 -3.38
CA LEU A 145 -0.62 -12.39 -2.38
C LEU A 145 0.53 -11.83 -1.54
N ARG A 146 1.48 -12.66 -1.09
CA ARG A 146 2.71 -12.20 -0.42
C ARG A 146 3.48 -11.20 -1.30
N ARG A 147 3.70 -11.55 -2.57
CA ARG A 147 4.33 -10.66 -3.55
C ARG A 147 3.57 -9.35 -3.71
N THR A 148 2.25 -9.38 -3.83
CA THR A 148 1.42 -8.18 -4.03
C THR A 148 1.49 -7.24 -2.83
N LEU A 149 1.52 -7.78 -1.61
CA LEU A 149 1.73 -6.99 -0.39
C LEU A 149 3.10 -6.30 -0.39
N LEU A 150 4.15 -7.01 -0.77
CA LEU A 150 5.49 -6.42 -0.90
C LEU A 150 5.55 -5.36 -2.00
N GLU A 151 4.89 -5.57 -3.14
CA GLU A 151 4.78 -4.56 -4.20
C GLU A 151 4.08 -3.29 -3.71
N ALA A 152 3.07 -3.41 -2.82
CA ALA A 152 2.46 -2.25 -2.18
C ALA A 152 3.47 -1.50 -1.29
N LEU A 153 4.30 -2.22 -0.51
CA LEU A 153 5.37 -1.61 0.29
C LEU A 153 6.41 -0.91 -0.61
N VAL A 154 6.83 -1.54 -1.71
CA VAL A 154 7.75 -0.93 -2.70
C VAL A 154 7.17 0.39 -3.21
N LEU A 155 5.88 0.41 -3.58
CA LEU A 155 5.23 1.64 -4.02
C LEU A 155 5.30 2.73 -2.94
N LEU A 156 5.02 2.41 -1.69
CA LEU A 156 5.12 3.34 -0.56
C LEU A 156 6.55 3.87 -0.30
N THR A 157 7.60 3.17 -0.77
CA THR A 157 8.99 3.66 -0.65
C THR A 157 9.36 4.73 -1.68
N THR A 158 8.46 5.03 -2.63
CA THR A 158 8.73 5.98 -3.72
C THR A 158 9.01 7.38 -3.19
N THR A 159 8.26 7.82 -2.18
CA THR A 159 8.45 9.13 -1.55
C THR A 159 9.45 9.03 -0.39
N ARG A 160 10.15 10.15 -0.12
CA ARG A 160 11.07 10.23 1.02
C ARG A 160 10.32 10.06 2.35
N SER A 161 9.25 10.83 2.52
CA SER A 161 8.40 10.73 3.71
C SER A 161 7.84 9.32 3.90
N GLY A 162 7.48 8.63 2.81
CA GLY A 162 7.02 7.25 2.88
C GLY A 162 8.07 6.29 3.43
N ARG A 163 9.34 6.42 3.00
CA ARG A 163 10.45 5.65 3.57
C ARG A 163 10.67 5.96 5.04
N ASP A 164 10.68 7.24 5.41
CA ASP A 164 10.90 7.66 6.80
C ASP A 164 9.83 7.11 7.73
N MET A 165 8.56 7.19 7.33
CA MET A 165 7.44 6.63 8.09
C MET A 165 7.55 5.10 8.20
N MET A 166 7.93 4.40 7.13
CA MET A 166 8.14 2.94 7.19
C MET A 166 9.34 2.52 8.04
N ARG A 167 10.42 3.32 8.08
CA ARG A 167 11.55 3.10 9.01
C ARG A 167 11.11 3.30 10.46
N GLN A 168 10.39 4.39 10.75
CA GLN A 168 9.86 4.69 12.08
C GLN A 168 8.90 3.59 12.58
N ARG A 169 8.13 2.98 11.68
CA ARG A 169 7.19 1.89 11.97
C ARG A 169 7.80 0.49 11.90
N LYS A 170 9.13 0.38 11.88
CA LYS A 170 9.87 -0.90 11.90
C LYS A 170 9.40 -1.89 10.82
N VAL A 171 9.21 -1.42 9.59
CA VAL A 171 8.88 -2.30 8.44
C VAL A 171 10.04 -3.24 8.10
N TYR A 172 11.28 -2.78 8.25
CA TYR A 172 12.47 -3.57 7.88
C TYR A 172 12.57 -4.92 8.61
N PRO A 173 12.50 -5.00 9.96
CA PRO A 173 12.54 -6.27 10.68
C PRO A 173 11.51 -7.29 10.21
N ILE A 174 10.28 -6.84 9.93
CA ILE A 174 9.20 -7.71 9.44
C ILE A 174 9.54 -8.28 8.06
N VAL A 175 9.98 -7.42 7.13
CA VAL A 175 10.35 -7.85 5.77
C VAL A 175 11.57 -8.76 5.79
N ARG A 176 12.55 -8.49 6.66
CA ARG A 176 13.74 -9.33 6.88
C ARG A 176 13.33 -10.73 7.35
N ASN A 177 12.52 -10.83 8.40
CA ASN A 177 12.09 -12.13 8.93
C ASN A 177 11.25 -12.90 7.90
N MET A 178 10.39 -12.22 7.14
CA MET A 178 9.65 -12.83 6.05
C MET A 178 10.57 -13.33 4.93
N HIS A 179 11.55 -12.54 4.49
CA HIS A 179 12.53 -12.93 3.46
C HIS A 179 13.33 -14.17 3.87
N LEU A 180 13.76 -14.26 5.13
CA LEU A 180 14.48 -15.41 5.68
C LEU A 180 13.66 -16.71 5.64
N ALA A 181 12.34 -16.62 5.82
CA ALA A 181 11.42 -17.77 5.79
C ALA A 181 10.94 -18.12 4.36
N GLU A 182 11.02 -17.18 3.42
CA GLU A 182 10.48 -17.32 2.07
C GLU A 182 11.28 -18.33 1.21
N GLN A 183 10.58 -19.06 0.36
CA GLN A 183 11.15 -20.07 -0.54
C GLN A 183 11.03 -19.68 -2.02
N SER A 184 10.09 -18.78 -2.35
CA SER A 184 9.90 -18.28 -3.71
C SER A 184 10.90 -17.16 -4.02
N GLU A 185 11.75 -17.37 -5.02
CA GLU A 185 12.74 -16.37 -5.46
C GLU A 185 12.07 -15.09 -5.99
N ASP A 186 10.93 -15.22 -6.67
CA ASP A 186 10.13 -14.08 -7.13
C ASP A 186 9.67 -13.19 -5.97
N VAL A 187 9.29 -13.78 -4.84
CA VAL A 187 8.86 -13.03 -3.65
C VAL A 187 10.07 -12.41 -2.95
N LYS A 188 11.18 -13.15 -2.85
CA LYS A 188 12.45 -12.66 -2.27
C LYS A 188 12.97 -11.43 -2.99
N GLU A 189 12.95 -11.42 -4.32
CA GLU A 189 13.41 -10.27 -5.13
C GLU A 189 12.65 -8.98 -4.76
N VAL A 190 11.33 -9.08 -4.59
CA VAL A 190 10.52 -7.91 -4.19
C VAL A 190 10.82 -7.51 -2.74
N ALA A 191 11.01 -8.47 -1.83
CA ALA A 191 11.38 -8.20 -0.45
C ALA A 191 12.74 -7.47 -0.36
N GLU A 192 13.72 -7.92 -1.12
CA GLU A 192 15.04 -7.28 -1.22
C GLU A 192 14.93 -5.86 -1.74
N ARG A 193 14.05 -5.61 -2.73
CA ARG A 193 13.79 -4.26 -3.21
C ARG A 193 13.20 -3.35 -2.13
N VAL A 194 12.29 -3.85 -1.28
CA VAL A 194 11.80 -3.07 -0.12
C VAL A 194 12.95 -2.71 0.80
N VAL A 195 13.78 -3.70 1.17
CA VAL A 195 14.95 -3.49 2.05
C VAL A 195 15.93 -2.47 1.45
N GLN A 196 16.31 -2.63 0.19
CA GLN A 196 17.24 -1.72 -0.50
C GLN A 196 16.71 -0.28 -0.49
N MET A 197 15.41 -0.09 -0.75
CA MET A 197 14.80 1.23 -0.71
C MET A 197 14.80 1.82 0.70
N LEU A 198 14.52 1.03 1.74
CA LEU A 198 14.55 1.50 3.13
C LEU A 198 15.97 1.75 3.65
N MET A 199 16.98 1.03 3.16
CA MET A 199 18.38 1.19 3.57
C MET A 199 19.12 2.29 2.81
N ARG A 200 18.50 2.87 1.77
CA ARG A 200 19.13 3.94 0.99
C ARG A 200 19.40 5.17 1.87
N ASP A 201 20.67 5.57 1.93
CA ASP A 201 21.11 6.79 2.58
C ASP A 201 20.53 8.01 1.86
N GLU A 202 20.00 8.94 2.66
CA GLU A 202 19.37 10.16 2.14
C GLU A 202 20.35 11.34 2.05
N MET A 203 21.63 11.10 2.38
CA MET A 203 22.69 12.10 2.33
C MET A 203 23.12 12.47 0.90
N ASP A 204 22.83 11.62 -0.10
CA ASP A 204 23.35 11.80 -1.47
C ASP A 204 22.51 12.74 -2.37
N HIS A 205 21.38 13.28 -1.90
CA HIS A 205 20.48 14.09 -2.74
C HIS A 205 20.24 15.52 -2.26
N ALA A 206 20.99 16.00 -1.27
CA ALA A 206 20.93 17.40 -0.85
C ALA A 206 21.62 18.38 -1.83
N GLY A 207 22.17 17.90 -2.96
CA GLY A 207 23.05 18.68 -3.84
C GLY A 207 22.71 18.74 -5.34
N ALA A 208 21.61 18.14 -5.83
CA ALA A 208 21.30 18.21 -7.26
C ALA A 208 19.80 18.08 -7.55
N VAL A 209 19.06 19.16 -7.33
CA VAL A 209 17.81 19.40 -8.08
C VAL A 209 18.05 20.65 -8.92
N ALA A 210 18.58 20.47 -10.12
CA ALA A 210 18.46 21.48 -11.16
C ALA A 210 16.99 21.52 -11.60
N PRO A 211 16.33 22.69 -11.60
CA PRO A 211 14.96 22.79 -12.08
C PRO A 211 14.93 22.49 -13.59
N ALA A 212 14.18 21.46 -13.97
CA ALA A 212 13.88 21.17 -15.36
C ALA A 212 12.92 22.27 -15.89
N GLY A 213 13.43 23.14 -16.75
CA GLY A 213 12.61 24.13 -17.45
C GLY A 213 13.30 25.46 -17.69
N ALA A 214 14.34 25.48 -18.51
CA ALA A 214 14.75 26.69 -19.24
C ALA A 214 14.67 26.37 -20.74
N PRO A 215 13.91 27.14 -21.54
CA PRO A 215 13.86 26.94 -22.98
C PRO A 215 15.20 27.35 -23.62
N ASP A 216 15.70 26.48 -24.49
CA ASP A 216 16.88 26.68 -25.32
C ASP A 216 16.54 27.73 -26.41
N THR A 217 16.95 28.98 -26.19
CA THR A 217 16.91 30.04 -27.20
C THR A 217 18.33 30.32 -27.66
N ASN A 218 18.86 29.47 -28.54
CA ASN A 218 19.92 29.87 -29.46
C ASN A 218 19.24 30.57 -30.65
N ASP A 219 19.04 31.89 -30.53
CA ASP A 219 18.82 32.75 -31.68
C ASP A 219 20.19 33.21 -32.21
N ASP A 220 20.35 32.99 -33.51
CA ASP A 220 21.49 33.36 -34.33
C ASP A 220 21.74 34.89 -34.33
N GLU A 221 22.94 35.33 -33.91
CA GLU A 221 23.47 36.64 -34.29
C GLU A 221 24.82 36.50 -35.00
N GLU A 222 24.71 36.42 -36.33
CA GLU A 222 25.39 37.25 -37.32
C GLU A 222 26.93 37.43 -37.20
N THR A 223 27.63 36.67 -38.05
CA THR A 223 29.00 36.89 -38.52
C THR A 223 29.27 38.35 -38.91
N ARG A 224 30.14 39.03 -38.16
CA ARG A 224 30.92 40.19 -38.64
C ARG A 224 32.32 39.75 -39.05
N ILE A 225 32.55 39.70 -40.35
CA ILE A 225 33.88 39.61 -40.96
C ILE A 225 34.53 40.99 -40.86
N VAL A 226 35.80 41.03 -40.44
CA VAL A 226 36.66 42.23 -40.45
C VAL A 226 37.69 42.08 -41.58
N GLU A 227 37.94 43.19 -42.26
CA GLU A 227 38.57 43.42 -43.57
C GLU A 227 40.02 42.91 -43.75
N VAL A 228 40.36 42.54 -45.01
CA VAL A 228 41.47 43.11 -45.82
C VAL A 228 41.05 43.10 -47.29
#